data_AF-A0AAV6HI45-F1
#
_entry.id   AF-A0AAV6HI45-F1
#
_cell.length_a   1.000
_cell.length_b   1.000
_cell.length_c   1.000
_cell.angle_alpha   90.00
_cell.angle_beta   90.00
_cell.angle_gamma   90.00
#
_symmetry.space_group_name_H-M   'P 1'
#
loop_
_entity.id
_entity.type
_entity.pdbx_description
1 polymer ?
#
loop_
_entity_poly.entity_id
_entity_poly.type
_entity_poly.pdbx_seq_one_letter_code
_entity_poly.pdbx_strand_id
1 'polypeptide(L)'
;MQGTLTLALFLRVSWLPKMVLLVLLSVFYITVLELSGFRKTSVGVGVGYFQTQGLEPLLSLLLFSSALALHSRQLDLKLRMDFLWATQAEEERDGMEKVKLDNKRILFNLLPAHVAQHFLMSNPRNMVSQLDARPRDQEPSAQTQNQYSLLVLKNEDLYYQSYAQVGVLFASIPNFNDFYIELDGNNMGVECLRLLNEIIADFDELMDKECYKDIEKIKTIGSTYMAAVGLVPTIGTKAKKSATTHLSTVADYAIEMFDVLDEINYQSYNDFVLRVGINVGPVVAGVIGARRPQYDIWGNTVNVASRMDSTGVPGKIQVTEDVYRMLKINYDLVCRGKISVKGKGEMLTYFLEGKAQGLGNQPCSSSLERRPPACGRGSIRTKAGSISSVTSSFTTRASMSTIQTSAGNSSATPVLHLPSTCVPCLEAEEEEEQQTEEEDAEV
;
A
#
# COMPACT_ATOMS: atom_id res chain seq x y z
N MET A 1 7.21 64.67 -23.67
CA MET A 1 6.42 63.96 -24.69
C MET A 1 6.49 62.43 -24.51
N GLN A 2 7.67 61.80 -24.32
CA GLN A 2 7.77 60.32 -24.18
C GLN A 2 7.35 59.72 -22.82
N GLY A 3 7.53 60.44 -21.69
CA GLY A 3 7.34 59.86 -20.35
C GLY A 3 5.90 59.54 -19.92
N THR A 4 4.91 60.25 -20.46
CA THR A 4 3.48 60.07 -20.12
C THR A 4 2.85 58.89 -20.85
N LEU A 5 3.28 58.63 -22.10
CA LEU A 5 2.89 57.45 -22.89
C LEU A 5 3.46 56.16 -22.31
N THR A 6 4.67 56.20 -21.74
CA THR A 6 5.26 55.06 -21.04
C THR A 6 4.63 54.80 -19.68
N LEU A 7 4.24 55.84 -18.93
CA LEU A 7 3.50 55.68 -17.66
C LEU A 7 2.16 54.95 -17.84
N ALA A 8 1.49 55.14 -18.98
CA ALA A 8 0.25 54.44 -19.29
C ALA A 8 0.41 52.90 -19.39
N LEU A 9 1.61 52.42 -19.71
CA LEU A 9 1.92 50.99 -19.83
C LEU A 9 2.12 50.29 -18.47
N PHE A 10 2.51 51.04 -17.43
CA PHE A 10 2.77 50.50 -16.09
C PHE A 10 1.54 50.39 -15.19
N LEU A 11 0.37 50.88 -15.64
CA LEU A 11 -0.90 50.69 -14.94
C LEU A 11 -1.25 49.20 -14.93
N ARG A 12 -1.36 48.57 -13.75
CA ARG A 12 -1.82 47.18 -13.59
C ARG A 12 -3.35 47.06 -13.76
N VAL A 13 -3.84 47.45 -14.92
CA VAL A 13 -5.26 47.44 -15.30
C VAL A 13 -5.42 46.57 -16.55
N SER A 14 -6.62 46.05 -16.81
CA SER A 14 -6.92 45.28 -18.03
C SER A 14 -6.59 46.07 -19.31
N TRP A 15 -6.28 45.38 -20.40
CA TRP A 15 -5.91 46.00 -21.68
C TRP A 15 -6.94 47.01 -22.20
N LEU A 16 -8.24 46.82 -21.93
CA LEU A 16 -9.31 47.70 -22.41
C LEU A 16 -9.17 49.16 -21.90
N PRO A 17 -9.15 49.44 -20.59
CA PRO A 17 -8.85 50.77 -20.06
C PRO A 17 -7.53 51.37 -20.54
N LYS A 18 -6.46 50.56 -20.67
CA LYS A 18 -5.15 51.01 -21.17
C LYS A 18 -5.25 51.52 -22.62
N MET A 19 -5.98 50.79 -23.48
CA MET A 19 -6.19 51.17 -24.87
C MET A 19 -7.02 52.45 -24.99
N VAL A 20 -8.10 52.56 -24.19
CA VAL A 20 -8.93 53.79 -24.15
C VAL A 20 -8.09 54.98 -23.71
N LEU A 21 -7.26 54.82 -22.68
CA LEU A 21 -6.37 55.87 -22.20
C LEU A 21 -5.31 56.27 -23.24
N LEU A 22 -4.70 55.29 -23.93
CA LEU A 22 -3.72 55.53 -25.00
C LEU A 22 -4.35 56.28 -26.18
N VAL A 23 -5.59 55.94 -26.56
CA VAL A 23 -6.33 56.64 -27.62
C VAL A 23 -6.64 58.08 -27.19
N LEU A 24 -7.17 58.30 -25.99
CA LEU A 24 -7.46 59.65 -25.48
C LEU A 24 -6.21 60.53 -25.40
N LEU A 25 -5.09 59.97 -24.92
CA LEU A 25 -3.81 60.66 -24.88
C LEU A 25 -3.31 60.97 -26.30
N SER A 26 -3.42 60.04 -27.26
CA SER A 26 -3.02 60.28 -28.65
C SER A 26 -3.83 61.41 -29.29
N VAL A 27 -5.15 61.45 -29.08
CA VAL A 27 -6.03 62.51 -29.59
C VAL A 27 -5.68 63.84 -28.94
N PHE A 28 -5.45 63.87 -27.64
CA PHE A 28 -5.00 65.08 -26.93
C PHE A 28 -3.64 65.59 -27.44
N TYR A 29 -2.68 64.70 -27.69
CA TYR A 29 -1.38 65.10 -28.26
C TYR A 29 -1.52 65.65 -29.67
N ILE A 30 -2.40 65.07 -30.51
CA ILE A 30 -2.69 65.59 -31.84
C ILE A 30 -3.33 66.98 -31.74
N THR A 31 -4.34 67.19 -30.91
CA THR A 31 -5.00 68.51 -30.78
C THR A 31 -4.05 69.61 -30.27
N VAL A 32 -3.17 69.29 -29.32
CA VAL A 32 -2.15 70.23 -28.82
C VAL A 32 -1.14 70.60 -29.92
N LEU A 33 -0.69 69.63 -30.73
CA LEU A 33 0.18 69.89 -31.88
C LEU A 33 -0.49 70.81 -32.91
N GLU A 34 -1.80 70.64 -33.11
CA GLU A 34 -2.60 71.46 -34.03
C GLU A 34 -2.85 72.89 -33.52
N LEU A 35 -3.08 73.04 -32.21
CA LEU A 35 -3.25 74.33 -31.52
C LEU A 35 -1.95 75.12 -31.39
N SER A 36 -0.82 74.42 -31.20
CA SER A 36 0.51 75.02 -31.10
C SER A 36 1.00 75.61 -32.43
N GLY A 37 0.20 75.55 -33.49
CA GLY A 37 0.48 76.22 -34.76
C GLY A 37 1.60 75.57 -35.57
N PHE A 38 1.99 74.33 -35.29
CA PHE A 38 3.06 73.62 -36.02
C PHE A 38 2.77 73.50 -37.53
N ARG A 39 1.49 73.44 -37.94
CA ARG A 39 1.06 73.56 -39.35
C ARG A 39 1.19 74.97 -39.92
N LYS A 40 1.06 76.01 -39.10
CA LYS A 40 1.01 77.41 -39.56
C LYS A 40 2.40 78.01 -39.82
N THR A 41 3.45 77.46 -39.24
CA THR A 41 4.84 77.87 -39.52
C THR A 41 5.45 77.25 -40.78
N SER A 42 4.83 76.22 -41.40
CA SER A 42 5.34 75.62 -42.65
C SER A 42 4.64 76.09 -43.93
N VAL A 43 3.55 76.87 -43.82
CA VAL A 43 2.78 77.36 -44.99
C VAL A 43 3.22 78.77 -45.42
N GLY A 44 4.08 79.42 -44.64
CA GLY A 44 4.65 80.73 -44.97
C GLY A 44 6.13 80.64 -45.29
N VAL A 45 6.49 80.20 -46.51
CA VAL A 45 7.65 80.57 -47.35
C VAL A 45 7.90 79.45 -48.37
N GLY A 46 7.85 79.79 -49.67
CA GLY A 46 8.58 79.06 -50.71
C GLY A 46 7.76 78.16 -51.64
N VAL A 47 7.75 78.55 -52.92
CA VAL A 47 7.28 77.78 -54.07
C VAL A 47 8.14 76.52 -54.29
N GLY A 48 7.49 75.36 -54.45
CA GLY A 48 8.07 74.18 -55.13
C GLY A 48 8.72 73.15 -54.22
N TYR A 49 8.12 71.95 -54.19
CA TYR A 49 8.50 70.72 -53.46
C TYR A 49 8.22 70.76 -51.93
N PHE A 50 7.67 69.66 -51.40
CA PHE A 50 7.37 69.34 -49.98
C PHE A 50 5.98 69.67 -49.41
N GLN A 51 4.96 68.92 -49.88
CA GLN A 51 3.68 68.71 -49.15
C GLN A 51 3.82 67.67 -48.00
N THR A 52 5.03 67.21 -47.67
CA THR A 52 5.25 66.04 -46.79
C THR A 52 5.82 66.35 -45.40
N GLN A 53 6.41 67.52 -45.15
CA GLN A 53 7.14 67.80 -43.90
C GLN A 53 6.26 67.97 -42.65
N GLY A 54 4.98 68.33 -42.80
CA GLY A 54 4.05 68.48 -41.66
C GLY A 54 3.40 67.19 -41.17
N LEU A 55 3.39 66.14 -42.00
CA LEU A 55 2.71 64.85 -41.73
C LEU A 55 3.63 63.81 -41.08
N GLU A 56 4.96 63.93 -41.24
CA GLU A 56 5.94 63.03 -40.62
C GLU A 56 5.83 62.90 -39.08
N PRO A 57 5.68 63.98 -38.29
CA PRO A 57 5.55 63.85 -36.82
C PRO A 57 4.21 63.22 -36.40
N LEU A 58 3.16 63.39 -37.19
CA LEU A 58 1.85 62.77 -36.92
C LEU A 58 1.87 61.28 -37.23
N LEU A 59 2.47 60.90 -38.36
CA LEU A 59 2.61 59.51 -38.75
C LEU A 59 3.50 58.73 -37.76
N SER A 60 4.61 59.32 -37.33
CA SER A 60 5.49 58.71 -36.32
C SER A 60 4.81 58.58 -34.95
N LEU A 61 4.01 59.55 -34.52
CA LEU A 61 3.23 59.46 -33.28
C LEU A 61 2.15 58.37 -33.35
N LEU A 62 1.45 58.26 -34.47
CA LEU A 62 0.45 57.23 -34.70
C LEU A 62 1.07 55.83 -34.75
N LEU A 63 2.18 55.66 -35.47
CA LEU A 63 2.91 54.39 -35.53
C LEU A 63 3.43 54.00 -34.15
N PHE A 64 4.03 54.93 -33.41
CA PHE A 64 4.51 54.68 -32.05
C PHE A 64 3.37 54.32 -31.09
N SER A 65 2.24 55.04 -31.14
CA SER A 65 1.07 54.75 -30.32
C SER A 65 0.48 53.36 -30.65
N SER A 66 0.39 53.01 -31.94
CA SER A 66 -0.06 51.68 -32.38
C SER A 66 0.88 50.56 -31.91
N ALA A 67 2.19 50.80 -31.94
CA ALA A 67 3.18 49.84 -31.45
C ALA A 67 3.08 49.62 -29.94
N LEU A 68 2.90 50.69 -29.16
CA LEU A 68 2.69 50.59 -27.70
C LEU A 68 1.38 49.87 -27.35
N ALA A 69 0.31 50.13 -28.10
CA ALA A 69 -0.97 49.46 -27.96
C ALA A 69 -0.87 47.96 -28.23
N LEU A 70 -0.18 47.57 -29.32
CA LEU A 70 0.08 46.17 -29.66
C LEU A 70 0.97 45.49 -28.61
N HIS A 71 2.02 46.15 -28.14
CA HIS A 71 2.92 45.64 -27.11
C HIS A 71 2.20 45.43 -25.77
N SER A 72 1.35 46.38 -25.36
CA SER A 72 0.53 46.24 -24.15
C SER A 72 -0.44 45.06 -24.25
N ARG A 73 -1.02 44.81 -25.43
CA ARG A 73 -1.90 43.65 -25.66
C ARG A 73 -1.13 42.34 -25.63
N GLN A 74 0.05 42.30 -26.27
CA GLN A 74 0.92 41.12 -26.26
C GLN A 74 1.37 40.76 -24.84
N LEU A 75 1.74 41.75 -24.02
CA LEU A 75 2.17 41.54 -22.64
C LEU A 75 1.03 41.01 -21.76
N ASP A 76 -0.17 41.59 -21.84
CA ASP A 76 -1.33 41.11 -21.09
C ASP A 76 -1.73 39.67 -21.50
N LEU A 77 -1.62 39.31 -22.78
CA LEU A 77 -1.85 37.94 -23.27
C LEU A 77 -0.76 36.99 -22.77
N LYS A 78 0.51 37.40 -22.82
CA LYS A 78 1.63 36.60 -22.32
C LYS A 78 1.48 36.29 -20.84
N LEU A 79 1.18 37.30 -20.01
CA LEU A 79 0.97 37.11 -18.57
C LEU A 79 -0.22 36.19 -18.26
N ARG A 80 -1.30 36.24 -19.05
CA ARG A 80 -2.44 35.33 -18.88
C ARG A 80 -2.08 33.89 -19.24
N MET A 81 -1.32 33.70 -20.32
CA MET A 81 -0.82 32.38 -20.69
C MET A 81 0.16 31.85 -19.64
N ASP A 82 1.07 32.69 -19.13
CA ASP A 82 1.99 32.33 -18.07
C ASP A 82 1.23 31.95 -16.78
N PHE A 83 0.16 32.66 -16.42
CA PHE A 83 -0.71 32.30 -15.30
C PHE A 83 -1.41 30.95 -15.52
N LEU A 84 -2.03 30.76 -16.69
CA LEU A 84 -2.74 29.52 -17.02
C LEU A 84 -1.77 28.32 -17.07
N TRP A 85 -0.58 28.50 -17.63
CA TRP A 85 0.45 27.47 -17.65
C TRP A 85 1.01 27.21 -16.27
N ALA A 86 1.16 28.23 -15.42
CA ALA A 86 1.57 28.04 -14.03
C ALA A 86 0.51 27.24 -13.25
N THR A 87 -0.78 27.56 -13.40
CA THR A 87 -1.86 26.81 -12.74
C THR A 87 -1.97 25.38 -13.28
N GLN A 88 -1.83 25.19 -14.60
CA GLN A 88 -1.86 23.86 -15.21
C GLN A 88 -0.67 23.01 -14.73
N ALA A 89 0.53 23.59 -14.67
CA ALA A 89 1.71 22.90 -14.19
C ALA A 89 1.60 22.55 -12.70
N GLU A 90 0.97 23.40 -11.88
CA GLU A 90 0.71 23.11 -10.47
C GLU A 90 -0.30 21.98 -10.31
N GLU A 91 -1.40 21.98 -11.08
CA GLU A 91 -2.39 20.89 -11.08
C GLU A 91 -1.80 19.56 -11.57
N GLU A 92 -1.00 19.57 -12.64
CA GLU A 92 -0.29 18.40 -13.14
C GLU A 92 0.73 17.87 -12.12
N ARG A 93 1.43 18.77 -11.43
CA ARG A 93 2.38 18.40 -10.37
C ARG A 93 1.65 17.76 -9.19
N ASP A 94 0.57 18.36 -8.71
CA ASP A 94 -0.20 17.84 -7.58
C ASP A 94 -0.86 16.49 -7.95
N GLY A 95 -1.35 16.36 -9.18
CA GLY A 95 -1.84 15.09 -9.73
C GLY A 95 -0.76 14.02 -9.77
N MET A 96 0.45 14.36 -10.23
CA MET A 96 1.61 13.46 -10.24
C MET A 96 2.04 13.06 -8.82
N GLU A 97 2.03 13.99 -7.86
CA GLU A 97 2.40 13.71 -6.47
C GLU A 97 1.41 12.73 -5.82
N LYS A 98 0.11 12.91 -6.06
CA LYS A 98 -0.93 11.99 -5.57
C LYS A 98 -0.72 10.59 -6.13
N VAL A 99 -0.54 10.46 -7.44
CA VAL A 99 -0.27 9.16 -8.10
C VAL A 99 1.02 8.53 -7.56
N LYS A 100 2.05 9.33 -7.31
CA LYS A 100 3.31 8.83 -6.72
C LYS A 100 3.10 8.30 -5.30
N LEU A 101 2.31 8.99 -4.47
CA LEU A 101 1.98 8.56 -3.12
C LEU A 101 1.10 7.31 -3.11
N ASP A 102 0.13 7.22 -4.01
CA ASP A 102 -0.74 6.05 -4.16
C ASP A 102 0.06 4.83 -4.65
N ASN A 103 0.89 4.98 -5.68
CA ASN A 103 1.79 3.92 -6.16
C ASN A 103 2.76 3.46 -5.07
N LYS A 104 3.29 4.41 -4.27
CA LYS A 104 4.12 4.10 -3.13
C LYS A 104 3.34 3.26 -2.12
N ARG A 105 2.12 3.67 -1.74
CA ARG A 105 1.28 2.93 -0.79
C ARG A 105 1.04 1.50 -1.25
N ILE A 106 0.67 1.30 -2.52
CA ILE A 106 0.45 -0.05 -3.08
C ILE A 106 1.72 -0.90 -2.95
N LEU A 107 2.89 -0.34 -3.24
CA LEU A 107 4.16 -1.06 -3.15
C LEU A 107 4.47 -1.51 -1.71
N PHE A 108 4.23 -0.66 -0.71
CA PHE A 108 4.43 -1.00 0.71
C PHE A 108 3.40 -1.99 1.26
N ASN A 109 2.24 -2.14 0.60
CA ASN A 109 1.27 -3.19 0.94
C ASN A 109 1.66 -4.56 0.38
N LEU A 110 2.45 -4.60 -0.69
CA LEU A 110 2.88 -5.83 -1.36
C LEU A 110 4.23 -6.34 -0.86
N LEU A 111 5.11 -5.43 -0.43
CA LEU A 111 6.49 -5.73 -0.12
C LEU A 111 6.88 -5.19 1.25
N PRO A 112 7.77 -5.90 1.97
CA PRO A 112 8.48 -5.38 3.14
C PRO A 112 9.00 -3.97 2.92
N ALA A 113 9.01 -3.15 3.97
CA ALA A 113 9.40 -1.74 3.87
C ALA A 113 10.82 -1.55 3.29
N HIS A 114 11.75 -2.42 3.64
CA HIS A 114 13.13 -2.36 3.15
C HIS A 114 13.25 -2.79 1.68
N VAL A 115 12.44 -3.75 1.24
CA VAL A 115 12.39 -4.22 -0.15
C VAL A 115 11.73 -3.16 -1.04
N ALA A 116 10.58 -2.61 -0.60
CA ALA A 116 9.90 -1.51 -1.29
C ALA A 116 10.83 -0.30 -1.49
N GLN A 117 11.63 0.06 -0.48
CA GLN A 117 12.64 1.11 -0.60
C GLN A 117 13.70 0.80 -1.66
N HIS A 118 14.19 -0.45 -1.72
CA HIS A 118 15.12 -0.87 -2.76
C HIS A 118 14.54 -0.67 -4.17
N PHE A 119 13.29 -1.08 -4.41
CA PHE A 119 12.61 -0.88 -5.71
C PHE A 119 12.37 0.59 -6.05
N LEU A 120 12.07 1.42 -5.04
CA LEU A 120 11.94 2.86 -5.26
C LEU A 120 13.29 3.50 -5.60
N MET A 121 14.38 3.12 -4.92
CA MET A 121 15.72 3.69 -5.16
C MET A 121 16.36 3.19 -6.46
N SER A 122 16.11 1.93 -6.85
CA SER A 122 16.61 1.32 -8.09
C SER A 122 15.83 1.73 -9.34
N ASN A 123 14.69 2.44 -9.20
CA ASN A 123 13.92 2.92 -10.34
C ASN A 123 14.77 3.91 -11.17
N PRO A 124 15.03 3.64 -12.47
CA PRO A 124 15.90 4.45 -13.31
C PRO A 124 15.46 5.92 -13.39
N ARG A 125 14.17 6.25 -13.20
CA ARG A 125 13.69 7.65 -13.11
C ARG A 125 14.34 8.44 -11.97
N ASN A 126 14.64 7.79 -10.83
CA ASN A 126 15.32 8.44 -9.71
C ASN A 126 16.82 8.64 -9.98
N MET A 127 17.46 7.72 -10.72
CA MET A 127 18.84 7.91 -11.19
C MET A 127 18.95 9.04 -12.22
N VAL A 128 17.98 9.17 -13.13
CA VAL A 128 17.91 10.26 -14.12
C VAL A 128 17.72 11.62 -13.41
N SER A 129 16.89 11.69 -12.37
CA SER A 129 16.69 12.93 -11.60
C SER A 129 17.95 13.42 -10.85
N GLN A 130 18.86 12.52 -10.48
CA GLN A 130 20.17 12.92 -9.92
C GLN A 130 21.15 13.44 -10.98
N LEU A 131 20.94 13.08 -12.25
CA LEU A 131 21.74 13.54 -13.40
C LEU A 131 21.21 14.83 -14.03
N ASP A 132 19.90 15.07 -13.98
CA ASP A 132 19.25 16.32 -14.40
C ASP A 132 19.55 17.53 -13.49
N ALA A 133 20.25 17.32 -12.38
CA ALA A 133 20.83 18.40 -11.57
C ALA A 133 22.07 19.06 -12.24
N ARG A 134 22.47 18.63 -13.45
CA ARG A 134 23.51 19.31 -14.24
C ARG A 134 22.97 20.59 -14.90
N PRO A 135 23.77 21.67 -14.96
CA PRO A 135 23.37 22.92 -15.62
C PRO A 135 23.01 22.70 -17.10
N ARG A 136 21.97 23.41 -17.55
CA ARG A 136 21.15 23.19 -18.75
C ARG A 136 21.85 23.39 -20.11
N ASP A 137 23.17 23.57 -20.15
CA ASP A 137 23.87 24.09 -21.33
C ASP A 137 24.67 23.03 -22.11
N GLN A 138 24.46 21.73 -21.86
CA GLN A 138 25.22 20.69 -22.54
C GLN A 138 24.33 19.51 -22.97
N GLU A 139 24.11 19.40 -24.29
CA GLU A 139 23.45 18.23 -24.88
C GLU A 139 24.27 16.96 -24.54
N PRO A 140 23.63 15.90 -24.02
CA PRO A 140 24.32 14.65 -23.73
C PRO A 140 24.75 13.98 -25.04
N SER A 141 26.03 13.63 -25.13
CA SER A 141 26.58 12.91 -26.28
C SER A 141 25.88 11.55 -26.50
N ALA A 142 25.79 11.09 -27.76
CA ALA A 142 25.14 9.82 -28.12
C ALA A 142 25.72 8.59 -27.38
N GLN A 143 26.99 8.63 -26.95
CA GLN A 143 27.59 7.60 -26.10
C GLN A 143 27.00 7.59 -24.69
N THR A 144 26.63 8.75 -24.14
CA THR A 144 25.97 8.85 -22.83
C THR A 144 24.55 8.30 -22.92
N GLN A 145 23.81 8.57 -24.01
CA GLN A 145 22.50 7.95 -24.28
C GLN A 145 22.55 6.43 -24.42
N ASN A 146 23.58 5.88 -25.06
CA ASN A 146 23.81 4.44 -25.14
C ASN A 146 24.20 3.82 -23.79
N GLN A 147 24.94 4.56 -22.95
CA GLN A 147 25.23 4.13 -21.59
C GLN A 147 23.97 4.16 -20.70
N TYR A 148 23.08 5.13 -20.86
CA TYR A 148 21.81 5.19 -20.13
C TYR A 148 20.85 4.07 -20.53
N SER A 149 20.74 3.76 -21.82
CA SER A 149 19.92 2.64 -22.28
C SER A 149 20.45 1.29 -21.77
N LEU A 150 21.77 1.10 -21.68
CA LEU A 150 22.37 -0.09 -21.08
C LEU A 150 22.18 -0.18 -19.55
N LEU A 151 22.13 0.96 -18.84
CA LEU A 151 21.85 1.01 -17.40
C LEU A 151 20.36 0.78 -17.08
N VAL A 152 19.46 1.29 -17.92
CA VAL A 152 18.00 1.07 -17.80
C VAL A 152 17.65 -0.40 -18.08
N LEU A 153 18.36 -1.06 -19.00
CA LEU A 153 18.18 -2.48 -19.29
C LEU A 153 18.80 -3.41 -18.24
N LYS A 154 19.71 -2.91 -17.39
CA LYS A 154 20.35 -3.71 -16.33
C LYS A 154 19.55 -3.82 -15.04
N ASN A 155 18.52 -3.00 -14.83
CA ASN A 155 17.78 -2.97 -13.56
C ASN A 155 16.55 -3.90 -13.51
N GLU A 156 16.47 -4.93 -14.35
CA GLU A 156 15.63 -6.12 -14.08
C GLU A 156 16.33 -7.10 -13.12
N ASP A 157 17.17 -6.59 -12.23
CA ASP A 157 17.87 -7.42 -11.25
C ASP A 157 16.87 -7.89 -10.19
N LEU A 158 16.58 -9.19 -10.23
CA LEU A 158 15.82 -9.94 -9.22
C LEU A 158 16.30 -9.53 -7.81
N TYR A 159 15.41 -9.01 -6.97
CA TYR A 159 15.77 -8.72 -5.59
C TYR A 159 15.94 -10.03 -4.82
N TYR A 160 17.13 -10.25 -4.24
CA TYR A 160 17.39 -11.33 -3.30
C TYR A 160 18.33 -10.89 -2.17
N GLN A 161 18.17 -11.49 -0.99
CA GLN A 161 19.02 -11.26 0.17
C GLN A 161 19.14 -12.53 1.00
N SER A 162 20.37 -12.92 1.36
CA SER A 162 20.62 -14.05 2.25
C SER A 162 20.67 -13.60 3.70
N TYR A 163 20.02 -14.36 4.58
CA TYR A 163 20.00 -14.16 6.03
C TYR A 163 20.52 -15.42 6.74
N ALA A 164 21.43 -15.24 7.70
CA ALA A 164 22.08 -16.36 8.38
C ALA A 164 21.20 -17.00 9.47
N GLN A 165 20.38 -16.20 10.16
CA GLN A 165 19.59 -16.65 11.30
C GLN A 165 18.24 -15.94 11.33
N VAL A 166 17.19 -16.66 10.91
CA VAL A 166 15.80 -16.20 10.86
C VAL A 166 14.94 -17.21 11.59
N GLY A 167 14.02 -16.73 12.43
CA GLY A 167 12.99 -17.57 13.02
C GLY A 167 11.78 -17.61 12.09
N VAL A 168 11.26 -18.80 11.79
CA VAL A 168 10.12 -19.00 10.90
C VAL A 168 8.99 -19.67 11.69
N LEU A 169 7.79 -19.11 11.56
CA LEU A 169 6.56 -19.52 12.22
C LEU A 169 5.55 -19.98 11.14
N PHE A 170 5.01 -21.18 11.34
CA PHE A 170 3.79 -21.63 10.66
C PHE A 170 2.72 -21.84 11.72
N ALA A 171 1.57 -21.21 11.56
CA ALA A 171 0.42 -21.38 12.45
C ALA A 171 -0.79 -21.81 11.61
N SER A 172 -1.23 -23.05 11.73
CA SER A 172 -2.36 -23.61 10.99
C SER A 172 -3.57 -23.85 11.88
N ILE A 173 -4.76 -23.79 11.29
CA ILE A 173 -6.02 -24.16 11.93
C ILE A 173 -6.49 -25.47 11.29
N PRO A 174 -6.17 -26.64 11.89
CA PRO A 174 -6.38 -27.94 11.22
C PRO A 174 -7.85 -28.26 10.98
N ASN A 175 -8.74 -27.91 11.91
CA ASN A 175 -10.17 -28.17 11.82
C ASN A 175 -10.94 -27.18 10.94
N PHE A 176 -10.26 -26.18 10.36
CA PHE A 176 -10.90 -25.25 9.43
C PHE A 176 -11.38 -25.92 8.14
N ASN A 177 -10.67 -26.95 7.66
CA ASN A 177 -11.08 -27.68 6.46
C ASN A 177 -12.42 -28.39 6.64
N ASP A 178 -12.62 -29.05 7.78
CA ASP A 178 -13.87 -29.74 8.10
C ASP A 178 -15.03 -28.75 8.23
N PHE A 179 -14.77 -27.61 8.89
CA PHE A 179 -15.71 -26.49 9.00
C PHE A 179 -16.09 -25.91 7.62
N TYR A 180 -15.12 -25.77 6.71
CA TYR A 180 -15.38 -25.30 5.35
C TYR A 180 -16.29 -26.26 4.58
N ILE A 181 -16.02 -27.57 4.64
CA ILE A 181 -16.82 -28.59 3.94
C ILE A 181 -18.28 -28.59 4.44
N GLU A 182 -18.49 -28.46 5.75
CA GLU A 182 -19.83 -28.42 6.34
C GLU A 182 -20.64 -27.19 5.90
N LEU A 183 -20.00 -26.02 5.85
CA LEU A 183 -20.65 -24.76 5.45
C LEU A 183 -20.86 -24.65 3.95
N ASP A 184 -19.95 -25.15 3.14
CA ASP A 184 -20.09 -25.14 1.68
C ASP A 184 -21.27 -26.00 1.24
N GLY A 185 -21.46 -27.17 1.89
CA GLY A 185 -22.66 -28.00 1.71
C GLY A 185 -23.98 -27.28 2.03
N ASN A 186 -23.93 -26.20 2.81
CA ASN A 186 -25.07 -25.36 3.18
C ASN A 186 -25.17 -24.05 2.36
N ASN A 187 -24.41 -23.90 1.26
CA ASN A 187 -24.28 -22.66 0.48
C ASN A 187 -23.76 -21.45 1.29
N MET A 188 -23.01 -21.72 2.37
CA MET A 188 -22.49 -20.70 3.30
C MET A 188 -20.95 -20.58 3.24
N GLY A 189 -20.32 -21.05 2.15
CA GLY A 189 -18.86 -20.98 1.99
C GLY A 189 -18.28 -19.56 2.09
N VAL A 190 -19.07 -18.52 1.74
CA VAL A 190 -18.66 -17.11 1.89
C VAL A 190 -18.50 -16.72 3.36
N GLU A 191 -19.35 -17.20 4.26
CA GLU A 191 -19.22 -16.90 5.70
C GLU A 191 -18.01 -17.60 6.31
N CYS A 192 -17.66 -18.78 5.81
CA CYS A 192 -16.42 -19.46 6.19
C CYS A 192 -15.19 -18.60 5.87
N LEU A 193 -15.14 -18.03 4.66
CA LEU A 193 -14.08 -17.11 4.26
C LEU A 193 -14.10 -15.80 5.06
N ARG A 194 -15.28 -15.28 5.41
CA ARG A 194 -15.41 -14.09 6.26
C ARG A 194 -14.79 -14.31 7.63
N LEU A 195 -15.06 -15.46 8.23
CA LEU A 195 -14.52 -15.84 9.53
C LEU A 195 -13.01 -16.09 9.48
N LEU A 196 -12.51 -16.72 8.42
CA LEU A 196 -11.06 -16.84 8.22
C LEU A 196 -10.40 -15.47 8.12
N ASN A 197 -10.98 -14.55 7.36
CA ASN A 197 -10.46 -13.20 7.23
C ASN A 197 -10.46 -12.45 8.57
N GLU A 198 -11.46 -12.67 9.42
CA GLU A 198 -11.51 -12.14 10.79
C GLU A 198 -10.35 -12.66 11.64
N ILE A 199 -10.12 -13.99 11.65
CA ILE A 199 -8.99 -14.59 12.38
C ILE A 199 -7.64 -14.04 11.91
N ILE A 200 -7.45 -13.93 10.59
CA ILE A 200 -6.21 -13.41 10.03
C ILE A 200 -6.02 -11.92 10.34
N ALA A 201 -7.10 -11.13 10.33
CA ALA A 201 -7.06 -9.72 10.67
C ALA A 201 -6.67 -9.51 12.14
N ASP A 202 -7.19 -10.31 13.06
CA ASP A 202 -6.86 -10.22 14.49
C ASP A 202 -5.40 -10.64 14.77
N PHE A 203 -4.88 -11.62 14.01
CA PHE A 203 -3.45 -11.95 14.06
C PHE A 203 -2.55 -10.83 13.50
N ASP A 204 -3.01 -10.12 12.48
CA ASP A 204 -2.32 -8.95 11.94
C ASP A 204 -2.36 -7.77 12.94
N GLU A 205 -3.49 -7.52 13.60
CA GLU A 205 -3.61 -6.52 14.67
C GLU A 205 -2.70 -6.85 15.86
N LEU A 206 -2.56 -8.13 16.21
CA LEU A 206 -1.60 -8.58 17.22
C LEU A 206 -0.16 -8.21 16.83
N MET A 207 0.20 -8.30 15.55
CA MET A 207 1.55 -7.99 15.04
C MET A 207 1.88 -6.49 15.10
N ASP A 208 0.87 -5.62 15.09
CA ASP A 208 1.04 -4.15 15.16
C ASP A 208 1.51 -3.66 16.54
N LYS A 209 1.47 -4.50 17.58
CA LYS A 209 2.02 -4.16 18.91
C LYS A 209 3.52 -3.87 18.82
N GLU A 210 4.01 -2.87 19.58
CA GLU A 210 5.42 -2.45 19.53
C GLU A 210 6.43 -3.58 19.82
N CYS A 211 6.04 -4.57 20.63
CA CYS A 211 6.85 -5.74 20.96
C CYS A 211 7.03 -6.72 19.78
N TYR A 212 6.11 -6.73 18.81
CA TYR A 212 6.05 -7.67 17.67
C TYR A 212 6.43 -7.05 16.32
N LYS A 213 6.82 -5.77 16.30
CA LYS A 213 7.21 -5.03 15.09
C LYS A 213 8.39 -5.64 14.30
N ASP A 214 9.18 -6.52 14.91
CA ASP A 214 10.28 -7.22 14.23
C ASP A 214 9.81 -8.46 13.45
N ILE A 215 8.56 -8.90 13.67
CA ILE A 215 7.93 -10.00 12.97
C ILE A 215 7.36 -9.47 11.66
N GLU A 216 7.57 -10.24 10.59
CA GLU A 216 7.11 -9.92 9.26
C GLU A 216 6.23 -11.07 8.76
N LYS A 217 4.98 -10.75 8.42
CA LYS A 217 4.08 -11.66 7.73
C LYS A 217 4.61 -11.92 6.32
N ILE A 218 4.73 -13.19 5.93
CA ILE A 218 5.19 -13.58 4.59
C ILE A 218 3.98 -13.78 3.68
N LYS A 219 3.07 -14.69 4.07
CA LYS A 219 1.87 -15.02 3.30
C LYS A 219 0.88 -15.81 4.14
N THR A 220 -0.33 -15.93 3.62
CA THR A 220 -1.32 -16.91 4.07
C THR A 220 -1.43 -18.02 3.02
N ILE A 221 -1.53 -19.27 3.48
CA ILE A 221 -1.65 -20.46 2.63
C ILE A 221 -2.85 -21.26 3.14
N GLY A 222 -4.02 -21.07 2.53
CA GLY A 222 -5.27 -21.64 3.05
C GLY A 222 -5.56 -21.12 4.46
N SER A 223 -5.73 -22.03 5.43
CA SER A 223 -5.90 -21.71 6.86
C SER A 223 -4.58 -21.59 7.64
N THR A 224 -3.44 -21.50 6.94
CA THR A 224 -2.11 -21.41 7.54
C THR A 224 -1.52 -20.02 7.42
N TYR A 225 -1.16 -19.43 8.55
CA TYR A 225 -0.46 -18.16 8.67
C TYR A 225 1.06 -18.39 8.71
N MET A 226 1.80 -17.70 7.83
CA MET A 226 3.26 -17.79 7.74
C MET A 226 3.89 -16.44 8.08
N ALA A 227 4.78 -16.44 9.08
CA ALA A 227 5.53 -15.26 9.50
C ALA A 227 6.99 -15.60 9.78
N ALA A 228 7.85 -14.59 9.75
CA ALA A 228 9.27 -14.73 10.04
C ALA A 228 9.81 -13.54 10.83
N VAL A 229 10.88 -13.76 11.58
CA VAL A 229 11.56 -12.73 12.39
C VAL A 229 13.04 -12.69 12.07
N GLY A 230 13.62 -11.49 12.08
CA GLY A 230 15.04 -11.28 11.78
C GLY A 230 15.33 -11.04 10.29
N LEU A 231 14.32 -10.66 9.51
CA LEU A 231 14.44 -10.26 8.11
C LEU A 231 14.87 -8.78 7.92
N VAL A 232 15.16 -8.07 9.01
CA VAL A 232 15.58 -6.67 8.95
C VAL A 232 17.04 -6.56 8.49
N PRO A 233 17.34 -5.86 7.38
CA PRO A 233 18.71 -5.67 6.91
C PRO A 233 19.53 -4.90 7.95
N THR A 234 20.78 -5.30 8.18
CA THR A 234 21.73 -4.64 9.10
C THR A 234 22.25 -3.28 8.59
N ILE A 235 21.56 -2.68 7.61
CA ILE A 235 21.99 -1.44 6.96
C ILE A 235 21.45 -0.25 7.76
N GLY A 236 22.26 0.19 8.72
CA GLY A 236 22.08 1.48 9.41
C GLY A 236 21.26 1.41 10.69
N THR A 237 21.97 1.58 11.82
CA THR A 237 21.41 2.09 13.09
C THR A 237 20.25 1.29 13.71
N LYS A 238 20.57 0.17 14.36
CA LYS A 238 20.01 -0.25 15.67
C LYS A 238 20.83 -1.44 16.17
N ALA A 239 21.11 -1.50 17.47
CA ALA A 239 21.91 -2.57 18.07
C ALA A 239 21.41 -3.93 17.59
N LYS A 240 22.33 -4.78 17.10
CA LYS A 240 22.04 -6.11 16.58
C LYS A 240 21.33 -6.90 17.70
N LYS A 241 20.00 -6.99 17.64
CA LYS A 241 19.24 -7.83 18.59
C LYS A 241 19.77 -9.26 18.42
N SER A 242 20.00 -9.95 19.54
CA SER A 242 20.48 -11.32 19.47
C SER A 242 19.43 -12.19 18.78
N ALA A 243 19.87 -13.22 18.05
CA ALA A 243 18.97 -14.21 17.46
C ALA A 243 17.99 -14.79 18.50
N THR A 244 18.46 -14.95 19.74
CA THR A 244 17.64 -15.38 20.88
C THR A 244 16.50 -14.40 21.18
N THR A 245 16.76 -13.10 21.10
CA THR A 245 15.73 -12.06 21.32
C THR A 245 14.64 -12.14 20.26
N HIS A 246 15.04 -12.26 18.98
CA HIS A 246 14.08 -12.42 17.88
C HIS A 246 13.24 -13.68 18.06
N LEU A 247 13.85 -14.78 18.48
CA LEU A 247 13.15 -16.03 18.70
C LEU A 247 12.21 -15.99 19.92
N SER A 248 12.59 -15.28 20.99
CA SER A 248 11.69 -14.99 22.12
C SER A 248 10.47 -14.19 21.66
N THR A 249 10.66 -13.18 20.80
CA THR A 249 9.55 -12.39 20.26
C THR A 249 8.56 -13.25 19.47
N VAL A 250 9.04 -14.20 18.65
CA VAL A 250 8.16 -15.14 17.92
C VAL A 250 7.49 -16.15 18.85
N ALA A 251 8.18 -16.63 19.88
CA ALA A 251 7.59 -17.52 20.87
C ALA A 251 6.47 -16.83 21.66
N ASP A 252 6.67 -15.57 22.04
CA ASP A 252 5.66 -14.74 22.72
C ASP A 252 4.46 -14.47 21.83
N TYR A 253 4.71 -14.10 20.57
CA TYR A 253 3.65 -13.92 19.57
C TYR A 253 2.86 -15.21 19.37
N ALA A 254 3.53 -16.36 19.22
CA ALA A 254 2.88 -17.65 19.05
C ALA A 254 1.99 -18.03 20.25
N ILE A 255 2.40 -17.70 21.48
CA ILE A 255 1.57 -17.92 22.69
C ILE A 255 0.35 -16.99 22.67
N GLU A 256 0.53 -15.69 22.40
CA GLU A 256 -0.58 -14.74 22.35
C GLU A 256 -1.58 -15.05 21.21
N MET A 257 -1.16 -15.67 20.10
CA MET A 257 -2.07 -16.11 19.03
C MET A 257 -3.12 -17.13 19.52
N PHE A 258 -2.80 -17.97 20.50
CA PHE A 258 -3.80 -18.88 21.11
C PHE A 258 -4.86 -18.08 21.86
N ASP A 259 -4.45 -17.05 22.60
CA ASP A 259 -5.37 -16.22 23.38
C ASP A 259 -6.31 -15.42 22.46
N VAL A 260 -5.79 -14.94 21.33
CA VAL A 260 -6.60 -14.29 20.28
C VAL A 260 -7.60 -15.28 19.67
N LEU A 261 -7.16 -16.50 19.33
CA LEU A 261 -8.08 -17.50 18.76
C LEU A 261 -9.16 -17.94 19.76
N ASP A 262 -8.82 -18.07 21.04
CA ASP A 262 -9.76 -18.40 22.12
C ASP A 262 -10.86 -17.32 22.25
N GLU A 263 -10.50 -16.04 22.11
CA GLU A 263 -11.47 -14.93 22.11
C GLU A 263 -12.41 -15.00 20.89
N ILE A 264 -11.88 -15.27 19.69
CA ILE A 264 -12.68 -15.41 18.47
C ILE A 264 -13.63 -16.61 18.57
N ASN A 265 -13.15 -17.74 19.12
CA ASN A 265 -13.96 -18.92 19.38
C ASN A 265 -15.14 -18.60 20.30
N TYR A 266 -14.89 -17.83 21.36
CA TYR A 266 -15.92 -17.39 22.29
C TYR A 266 -16.97 -16.49 21.61
N GLN A 267 -16.54 -15.54 20.77
CA GLN A 267 -17.43 -14.60 20.08
C GLN A 267 -18.22 -15.25 18.93
N SER A 268 -17.61 -16.24 18.26
CA SER A 268 -18.17 -16.89 17.06
C SER A 268 -18.92 -18.19 17.37
N TYR A 269 -18.91 -18.66 18.61
CA TYR A 269 -19.44 -19.98 19.02
C TYR A 269 -18.82 -21.16 18.24
N ASN A 270 -17.53 -21.04 17.93
CA ASN A 270 -16.74 -22.08 17.27
C ASN A 270 -15.65 -22.61 18.21
N ASP A 271 -15.00 -23.71 17.81
CA ASP A 271 -13.94 -24.36 18.58
C ASP A 271 -12.73 -24.63 17.67
N PHE A 272 -12.18 -23.59 17.05
CA PHE A 272 -10.97 -23.70 16.26
C PHE A 272 -9.76 -23.97 17.13
N VAL A 273 -8.90 -24.87 16.68
CA VAL A 273 -7.69 -25.23 17.41
C VAL A 273 -6.47 -24.76 16.63
N LEU A 274 -5.62 -23.97 17.25
CA LEU A 274 -4.36 -23.53 16.64
C LEU A 274 -3.30 -24.63 16.76
N ARG A 275 -2.53 -24.82 15.70
CA ARG A 275 -1.32 -25.65 15.70
C ARG A 275 -0.17 -24.81 15.17
N VAL A 276 0.96 -24.83 15.87
CA VAL A 276 2.09 -23.96 15.53
C VAL A 276 3.39 -24.74 15.41
N GLY A 277 4.16 -24.47 14.36
CA GLY A 277 5.50 -24.97 14.14
C GLY A 277 6.52 -23.83 14.07
N ILE A 278 7.58 -23.92 14.87
CA ILE A 278 8.67 -22.92 14.86
C ILE A 278 10.00 -23.61 14.58
N ASN A 279 10.79 -23.00 13.69
CA ASN A 279 12.18 -23.37 13.47
C ASN A 279 13.04 -22.12 13.26
N VAL A 280 14.35 -22.29 13.35
CA VAL A 280 15.31 -21.21 13.19
C VAL A 280 16.51 -21.66 12.36
N GLY A 281 17.04 -20.77 11.52
CA GLY A 281 18.20 -21.08 10.68
C GLY A 281 18.36 -20.13 9.49
N PRO A 282 19.25 -20.44 8.54
CA PRO A 282 19.49 -19.60 7.38
C PRO A 282 18.35 -19.68 6.37
N VAL A 283 18.08 -18.55 5.71
CA VAL A 283 17.08 -18.42 4.63
C VAL A 283 17.57 -17.42 3.58
N VAL A 284 17.03 -17.52 2.39
CA VAL A 284 17.19 -16.54 1.31
C VAL A 284 15.83 -15.92 1.06
N ALA A 285 15.72 -14.60 1.17
CA ALA A 285 14.52 -13.86 0.82
C ALA A 285 14.67 -13.25 -0.57
N GLY A 286 13.55 -13.02 -1.25
CA GLY A 286 13.57 -12.38 -2.56
C GLY A 286 12.19 -12.11 -3.12
N VAL A 287 12.13 -11.37 -4.23
CA VAL A 287 10.89 -11.10 -4.95
C VAL A 287 10.89 -11.88 -6.25
N ILE A 288 9.89 -12.73 -6.44
CA ILE A 288 9.73 -13.55 -7.65
C ILE A 288 8.44 -13.19 -8.39
N GLY A 289 8.46 -13.31 -9.72
CA GLY A 289 7.28 -13.17 -10.58
C GLY A 289 7.23 -11.85 -11.34
N ALA A 290 7.10 -11.91 -12.67
CA ALA A 290 7.07 -10.74 -13.54
C ALA A 290 5.72 -10.00 -13.53
N ARG A 291 4.60 -10.73 -13.43
CA ARG A 291 3.25 -10.14 -13.46
C ARG A 291 2.63 -9.92 -12.08
N ARG A 292 2.96 -10.79 -11.13
CA ARG A 292 2.51 -10.73 -9.73
C ARG A 292 3.74 -10.92 -8.84
N PRO A 293 4.55 -9.87 -8.65
CA PRO A 293 5.73 -9.95 -7.81
C PRO A 293 5.31 -10.30 -6.39
N GLN A 294 5.85 -11.38 -5.85
CA GLN A 294 5.61 -11.83 -4.48
C GLN A 294 6.93 -11.89 -3.74
N TYR A 295 6.98 -11.22 -2.59
CA TYR A 295 8.07 -11.42 -1.63
C TYR A 295 7.87 -12.76 -0.91
N ASP A 296 8.93 -13.56 -0.86
CA ASP A 296 8.90 -14.85 -0.20
C ASP A 296 10.29 -15.22 0.35
N ILE A 297 10.33 -16.25 1.19
CA ILE A 297 11.56 -16.79 1.77
C ILE A 297 11.74 -18.27 1.43
N TRP A 298 12.96 -18.64 1.06
CA TRP A 298 13.35 -19.99 0.70
C TRP A 298 14.47 -20.50 1.59
N GLY A 299 14.49 -21.81 1.81
CA GLY A 299 15.57 -22.47 2.53
C GLY A 299 15.08 -23.70 3.28
N ASN A 300 16.02 -24.57 3.61
CA ASN A 300 15.71 -25.77 4.40
C ASN A 300 15.07 -25.43 5.76
N THR A 301 15.40 -24.26 6.33
CA THR A 301 14.78 -23.75 7.57
C THR A 301 13.26 -23.64 7.47
N VAL A 302 12.75 -23.11 6.34
CA VAL A 302 11.32 -22.92 6.06
C VAL A 302 10.63 -24.28 5.93
N ASN A 303 11.25 -25.21 5.20
CA ASN A 303 10.74 -26.56 5.03
C ASN A 303 10.62 -27.29 6.37
N VAL A 304 11.66 -27.21 7.21
CA VAL A 304 11.62 -27.82 8.55
C VAL A 304 10.55 -27.16 9.43
N ALA A 305 10.38 -25.83 9.39
CA ALA A 305 9.31 -25.13 10.12
C ALA A 305 7.92 -25.62 9.69
N SER A 306 7.68 -25.73 8.38
CA SER A 306 6.43 -26.28 7.84
C SER A 306 6.20 -27.75 8.26
N ARG A 307 7.27 -28.54 8.44
CA ARG A 307 7.17 -29.90 9.01
C ARG A 307 6.88 -29.89 10.52
N MET A 308 7.37 -28.91 11.26
CA MET A 308 7.02 -28.77 12.69
C MET A 308 5.53 -28.45 12.87
N ASP A 309 4.93 -27.69 11.96
CA ASP A 309 3.48 -27.47 11.94
C ASP A 309 2.74 -28.74 11.50
N SER A 310 3.02 -29.29 10.32
CA SER A 310 2.27 -30.45 9.81
C SER A 310 2.37 -31.72 10.66
N THR A 311 3.48 -31.95 11.36
CA THR A 311 3.64 -33.05 12.33
C THR A 311 3.24 -32.67 13.77
N GLY A 312 2.88 -31.40 13.98
CA GLY A 312 2.41 -30.84 15.24
C GLY A 312 1.10 -31.46 15.71
N VAL A 313 0.90 -31.45 17.03
CA VAL A 313 -0.38 -31.79 17.66
C VAL A 313 -1.23 -30.51 17.75
N PRO A 314 -2.53 -30.54 17.38
CA PRO A 314 -3.41 -29.39 17.58
C PRO A 314 -3.43 -28.93 19.05
N GLY A 315 -3.42 -27.62 19.28
CA GLY A 315 -3.40 -27.05 20.63
C GLY A 315 -2.00 -26.90 21.22
N LYS A 316 -0.94 -27.21 20.46
CA LYS A 316 0.45 -27.15 20.92
C LYS A 316 1.34 -26.40 19.94
N ILE A 317 2.40 -25.80 20.48
CA ILE A 317 3.48 -25.18 19.72
C ILE A 317 4.65 -26.18 19.66
N GLN A 318 4.99 -26.67 18.49
CA GLN A 318 6.11 -27.58 18.26
C GLN A 318 7.34 -26.82 17.77
N VAL A 319 8.48 -27.12 18.37
CA VAL A 319 9.76 -26.49 18.05
C VAL A 319 10.86 -27.52 17.83
N THR A 320 11.87 -27.13 17.05
CA THR A 320 13.09 -27.94 16.83
C THR A 320 14.04 -27.88 18.02
N GLU A 321 15.00 -28.81 18.07
CA GLU A 321 16.05 -28.83 19.09
C GLU A 321 16.88 -27.53 19.13
N ASP A 322 17.16 -26.92 17.98
CA ASP A 322 17.92 -25.67 17.92
C ASP A 322 17.17 -24.50 18.57
N VAL A 323 15.84 -24.45 18.41
CA VAL A 323 14.98 -23.48 19.09
C VAL A 323 14.97 -23.75 20.60
N TYR A 324 14.85 -25.02 21.01
CA TYR A 324 14.93 -25.42 22.41
C TYR A 324 16.23 -24.93 23.07
N ARG A 325 17.39 -25.16 22.43
CA ARG A 325 18.69 -24.74 22.99
C ARG A 325 18.78 -23.24 23.24
N MET A 326 18.11 -22.43 22.42
CA MET A 326 18.08 -20.98 22.57
C MET A 326 17.03 -20.47 23.57
N LEU A 327 15.87 -21.13 23.67
CA LEU A 327 14.76 -20.68 24.49
C LEU A 327 14.68 -21.33 25.88
N LYS A 328 15.42 -22.42 26.15
CA LYS A 328 15.36 -23.21 27.40
C LYS A 328 15.52 -22.44 28.71
N ILE A 329 16.04 -21.21 28.67
CA ILE A 329 16.28 -20.39 29.85
C ILE A 329 15.01 -19.66 30.28
N ASN A 330 14.20 -19.19 29.32
CA ASN A 330 13.07 -18.28 29.58
C ASN A 330 11.70 -18.93 29.37
N TYR A 331 11.67 -20.14 28.80
CA TYR A 331 10.44 -20.81 28.41
C TYR A 331 10.42 -22.24 28.94
N ASP A 332 9.21 -22.73 29.21
CA ASP A 332 8.99 -24.12 29.56
C ASP A 332 8.80 -24.95 28.28
N LEU A 333 9.73 -25.89 28.09
CA LEU A 333 9.82 -26.72 26.89
C LEU A 333 9.86 -28.19 27.28
N VAL A 334 8.83 -28.92 26.86
CA VAL A 334 8.67 -30.35 27.15
C VAL A 334 9.17 -31.16 25.97
N CYS A 335 10.03 -32.16 26.23
CA CYS A 335 10.50 -33.05 25.18
C CYS A 335 9.34 -33.90 24.63
N ARG A 336 9.05 -33.78 23.34
CA ARG A 336 8.05 -34.60 22.65
C ARG A 336 8.62 -35.95 22.26
N GLY A 337 9.90 -35.98 21.89
CA GLY A 337 10.60 -37.15 21.38
C GLY A 337 11.00 -36.98 19.92
N LYS A 338 11.40 -38.10 19.30
CA LYS A 338 11.87 -38.13 17.91
C LYS A 338 10.70 -38.25 16.94
N ILE A 339 10.67 -37.41 15.92
CA ILE A 339 9.71 -37.45 14.81
C ILE A 339 10.47 -37.64 13.50
N SER A 340 9.93 -38.47 12.61
CA SER A 340 10.46 -38.59 11.26
C SER A 340 10.08 -37.37 10.42
N VAL A 341 11.09 -36.67 9.91
CA VAL A 341 10.96 -35.50 9.04
C VAL A 341 11.50 -35.83 7.65
N LYS A 342 10.65 -35.69 6.63
CA LYS A 342 11.01 -35.98 5.23
C LYS A 342 12.30 -35.21 4.85
N GLY A 343 13.31 -35.92 4.36
CA GLY A 343 14.60 -35.36 3.96
C GLY A 343 15.61 -35.07 5.10
N LYS A 344 15.22 -35.24 6.37
CA LYS A 344 16.12 -35.08 7.53
C LYS A 344 16.26 -36.34 8.39
N GLY A 345 15.36 -37.30 8.25
CA GLY A 345 15.32 -38.49 9.09
C GLY A 345 14.67 -38.21 10.44
N GLU A 346 15.11 -38.89 11.50
CA GLU A 346 14.59 -38.65 12.84
C GLU A 346 15.14 -37.36 13.45
N MET A 347 14.24 -36.47 13.86
CA MET A 347 14.59 -35.21 14.53
C MET A 347 13.98 -35.17 15.93
N LEU A 348 14.77 -34.72 16.91
CA LEU A 348 14.28 -34.47 18.26
C LEU A 348 13.46 -33.17 18.28
N THR A 349 12.28 -33.23 18.89
CA THR A 349 11.32 -32.13 18.92
C THR A 349 10.82 -31.87 20.33
N TYR A 350 10.38 -30.63 20.56
CA TYR A 350 9.90 -30.15 21.85
C TYR A 350 8.57 -29.43 21.68
N PHE A 351 7.76 -29.44 22.72
CA PHE A 351 6.59 -28.58 22.84
C PHE A 351 6.93 -27.37 23.70
N LEU A 352 6.56 -26.19 23.24
CA LEU A 352 6.60 -24.96 24.03
C LEU A 352 5.25 -24.83 24.75
N GLU A 353 5.25 -24.90 26.09
CA GLU A 353 4.01 -24.83 26.89
C GLU A 353 3.75 -23.43 27.47
N GLY A 354 4.78 -22.60 27.61
CA GLY A 354 4.63 -21.22 28.07
C GLY A 354 5.94 -20.59 28.52
N LYS A 355 5.83 -19.41 29.15
CA LYS A 355 6.97 -18.73 29.79
C LYS A 355 7.34 -19.43 31.10
N ALA A 356 8.63 -19.64 31.33
CA ALA A 356 9.12 -20.21 32.59
C ALA A 356 8.83 -19.21 33.74
N GLN A 357 8.08 -19.64 34.76
CA GLN A 357 7.79 -18.80 35.92
C GLN A 357 9.04 -18.68 36.82
N GLY A 358 9.81 -17.59 36.68
CA GLY A 358 10.70 -17.09 37.76
C GLY A 358 12.02 -16.40 37.36
N LEU A 359 12.04 -15.05 37.28
CA LEU A 359 12.75 -14.09 38.15
C LEU A 359 12.66 -12.66 37.57
N GLY A 360 11.77 -11.82 38.14
CA GLY A 360 11.82 -10.34 38.16
C GLY A 360 12.04 -9.53 36.87
N ASN A 361 10.95 -9.05 36.25
CA ASN A 361 10.76 -7.63 35.89
C ASN A 361 9.29 -7.38 35.53
N GLN A 362 8.81 -6.16 35.83
CA GLN A 362 7.41 -5.73 35.97
C GLN A 362 6.40 -6.29 34.94
N PRO A 363 5.18 -6.66 35.37
CA PRO A 363 4.07 -6.87 34.45
C PRO A 363 3.48 -5.52 34.01
N CYS A 364 3.35 -5.32 32.70
CA CYS A 364 2.33 -4.41 32.18
C CYS A 364 0.96 -5.03 32.53
N SER A 365 0.20 -4.31 33.36
CA SER A 365 -1.12 -4.67 33.86
C SER A 365 -2.14 -4.89 32.73
N SER A 366 -2.63 -6.12 32.57
CA SER A 366 -4.04 -6.53 32.76
C SER A 366 -4.31 -7.90 32.11
N SER A 367 -4.42 -8.94 32.92
CA SER A 367 -4.99 -10.22 32.48
C SER A 367 -5.69 -10.88 33.66
N LEU A 368 -7.03 -11.01 33.53
CA LEU A 368 -7.84 -11.84 34.41
C LEU A 368 -7.36 -13.29 34.35
N GLU A 369 -7.27 -13.89 35.51
CA GLU A 369 -6.80 -15.25 35.78
C GLU A 369 -7.64 -16.33 35.07
N ARG A 370 -6.98 -17.17 34.27
CA ARG A 370 -7.53 -18.43 33.74
C ARG A 370 -7.64 -19.44 34.89
N ARG A 371 -8.87 -19.81 35.31
CA ARG A 371 -9.11 -20.92 36.25
C ARG A 371 -9.34 -22.24 35.49
N PRO A 372 -8.74 -23.37 35.91
CA PRO A 372 -9.03 -24.68 35.33
C PRO A 372 -10.34 -25.27 35.90
N PRO A 373 -11.03 -26.17 35.17
CA PRO A 373 -12.22 -26.85 35.69
C PRO A 373 -11.80 -28.01 36.60
N ALA A 374 -12.30 -28.01 37.83
CA ALA A 374 -12.14 -29.13 38.77
C ALA A 374 -13.33 -30.10 38.65
N CYS A 375 -13.06 -31.33 38.21
CA CYS A 375 -13.96 -32.46 38.46
C CYS A 375 -13.76 -32.97 39.90
N GLY A 376 -14.82 -32.96 40.70
CA GLY A 376 -14.87 -33.52 42.05
C GLY A 376 -16.24 -34.12 42.35
N ARG A 377 -16.26 -35.43 42.55
CA ARG A 377 -17.43 -36.32 42.69
C ARG A 377 -18.13 -36.13 44.05
N GLY A 378 -19.46 -36.11 44.07
CA GLY A 378 -20.27 -36.18 45.28
C GLY A 378 -21.72 -36.60 44.97
N SER A 379 -22.05 -37.86 45.24
CA SER A 379 -23.34 -38.50 44.99
C SER A 379 -24.38 -38.14 46.05
N ILE A 380 -25.54 -37.58 45.68
CA ILE A 380 -26.84 -37.82 46.34
C ILE A 380 -27.96 -37.85 45.28
N ARG A 381 -28.82 -38.87 45.41
CA ARG A 381 -29.94 -39.28 44.57
C ARG A 381 -31.26 -38.63 45.02
N THR A 382 -32.06 -38.09 44.11
CA THR A 382 -33.53 -38.04 44.23
C THR A 382 -34.22 -38.04 42.85
N LYS A 383 -35.43 -38.61 42.84
CA LYS A 383 -36.20 -39.11 41.69
C LYS A 383 -37.03 -38.04 40.96
N ALA A 384 -37.34 -38.40 39.70
CA ALA A 384 -38.60 -38.26 38.96
C ALA A 384 -38.96 -36.91 38.32
N GLY A 385 -39.37 -36.99 37.05
CA GLY A 385 -40.09 -35.95 36.31
C GLY A 385 -39.88 -36.09 34.80
N SER A 386 -40.95 -36.04 34.02
CA SER A 386 -41.04 -36.49 32.63
C SER A 386 -41.37 -35.30 31.70
N ILE A 387 -41.04 -35.44 30.41
CA ILE A 387 -41.59 -34.77 29.20
C ILE A 387 -41.26 -33.27 28.99
N SER A 388 -40.63 -32.94 27.85
CA SER A 388 -41.22 -32.14 26.73
C SER A 388 -40.14 -31.48 25.87
N SER A 389 -40.21 -31.75 24.57
CA SER A 389 -39.62 -30.99 23.47
C SER A 389 -40.14 -29.55 23.42
N VAL A 390 -39.26 -28.56 23.22
CA VAL A 390 -39.68 -27.21 22.81
C VAL A 390 -38.70 -26.63 21.79
N THR A 391 -39.21 -26.45 20.59
CA THR A 391 -38.73 -25.58 19.51
C THR A 391 -38.79 -24.12 19.96
N SER A 392 -37.71 -23.33 19.80
CA SER A 392 -37.78 -21.88 20.00
C SER A 392 -37.40 -21.12 18.73
N SER A 393 -38.45 -20.59 18.10
CA SER A 393 -38.49 -19.53 17.11
C SER A 393 -37.93 -18.21 17.65
N PHE A 394 -37.15 -17.52 16.82
CA PHE A 394 -36.61 -16.19 17.06
C PHE A 394 -37.60 -15.11 16.59
N THR A 395 -38.11 -14.31 17.53
CA THR A 395 -38.87 -13.08 17.28
C THR A 395 -37.95 -11.87 17.41
N THR A 396 -37.73 -11.14 16.32
CA THR A 396 -37.09 -9.82 16.30
C THR A 396 -38.09 -8.73 16.69
N ARG A 397 -37.70 -7.93 17.69
CA ARG A 397 -38.46 -6.79 18.21
C ARG A 397 -38.00 -5.51 17.49
N ALA A 398 -38.92 -4.87 16.75
CA ALA A 398 -38.69 -3.60 16.08
C ALA A 398 -39.06 -2.41 16.99
N SER A 399 -38.21 -1.39 17.00
CA SER A 399 -38.44 -0.11 17.66
C SER A 399 -38.99 0.91 16.66
N MET A 400 -40.15 1.48 16.95
CA MET A 400 -40.76 2.59 16.18
C MET A 400 -40.19 3.95 16.63
N SER A 401 -39.88 4.82 15.67
CA SER A 401 -39.90 6.27 15.85
C SER A 401 -40.61 6.92 14.66
N THR A 402 -41.70 7.62 14.98
CA THR A 402 -42.60 8.37 14.09
C THR A 402 -42.01 9.69 13.62
N ILE A 403 -42.01 9.97 12.30
CA ILE A 403 -42.09 11.35 11.75
C ILE A 403 -42.99 11.35 10.50
N GLN A 404 -43.75 12.44 10.37
CA GLN A 404 -44.94 12.68 9.55
C GLN A 404 -44.75 12.81 8.02
N THR A 405 -45.87 12.53 7.37
CA THR A 405 -46.38 12.79 6.01
C THR A 405 -45.91 14.05 5.25
N SER A 406 -45.69 13.92 3.94
CA SER A 406 -46.35 14.77 2.90
C SER A 406 -46.22 14.16 1.49
N ALA A 407 -47.19 14.49 0.64
CA ALA A 407 -47.58 13.83 -0.61
C ALA A 407 -46.78 14.22 -1.86
N GLY A 408 -46.85 13.39 -2.93
CA GLY A 408 -46.47 13.83 -4.29
C GLY A 408 -46.30 12.73 -5.35
N ASN A 409 -47.40 12.40 -6.04
CA ASN A 409 -47.55 12.10 -7.47
C ASN A 409 -46.53 11.27 -8.31
N SER A 410 -47.10 10.20 -8.88
CA SER A 410 -47.07 9.79 -10.31
C SER A 410 -45.74 9.47 -11.02
N SER A 411 -45.58 8.22 -11.44
CA SER A 411 -45.83 7.73 -12.83
C SER A 411 -44.95 6.54 -13.18
N ALA A 412 -45.56 5.55 -13.82
CA ALA A 412 -44.99 4.27 -14.19
C ALA A 412 -44.22 4.34 -15.53
N THR A 413 -43.22 3.48 -15.70
CA THR A 413 -42.94 2.72 -16.94
C THR A 413 -42.00 1.54 -16.62
N PRO A 414 -42.24 0.32 -17.14
CA PRO A 414 -41.39 -0.85 -16.91
C PRO A 414 -40.38 -1.03 -18.04
N VAL A 415 -39.16 -1.46 -17.72
CA VAL A 415 -38.20 -1.98 -18.71
C VAL A 415 -38.02 -3.48 -18.48
N LEU A 416 -38.39 -4.23 -19.53
CA LEU A 416 -38.26 -5.67 -19.69
C LEU A 416 -36.78 -6.11 -19.72
N HIS A 417 -36.43 -7.13 -18.95
CA HIS A 417 -35.25 -7.96 -19.20
C HIS A 417 -35.69 -9.30 -19.82
N LEU A 418 -35.13 -9.64 -20.99
CA LEU A 418 -35.19 -10.98 -21.58
C LEU A 418 -34.14 -11.91 -20.92
N PRO A 419 -34.41 -13.23 -20.84
CA PRO A 419 -33.47 -14.21 -20.32
C PRO A 419 -32.52 -14.69 -21.44
N SER A 420 -31.28 -15.03 -21.11
CA SER A 420 -30.43 -15.82 -22.00
C SER A 420 -29.98 -17.11 -21.31
N THR A 421 -30.23 -18.17 -22.06
CA THR A 421 -30.14 -19.61 -21.87
C THR A 421 -28.78 -20.16 -21.42
N CYS A 422 -28.86 -21.18 -20.57
CA CYS A 422 -27.79 -22.11 -20.21
C CYS A 422 -27.31 -22.95 -21.41
N VAL A 423 -26.02 -23.32 -21.41
CA VAL A 423 -25.44 -24.41 -22.21
C VAL A 423 -24.74 -25.38 -21.24
N PRO A 424 -24.81 -26.71 -21.45
CA PRO A 424 -24.43 -27.71 -20.46
C PRO A 424 -22.91 -27.97 -20.42
N CYS A 425 -22.44 -28.37 -19.24
CA CYS A 425 -21.13 -28.97 -19.00
C CYS A 425 -20.94 -30.24 -19.84
N LEU A 426 -19.78 -30.34 -20.49
CA LEU A 426 -19.21 -31.60 -20.93
C LEU A 426 -17.99 -31.89 -20.05
N GLU A 427 -17.95 -33.15 -19.61
CA GLU A 427 -16.92 -33.79 -18.82
C GLU A 427 -15.53 -33.62 -19.47
N ALA A 428 -14.53 -33.29 -18.65
CA ALA A 428 -13.13 -33.52 -18.97
C ALA A 428 -12.49 -34.12 -17.71
N GLU A 429 -12.03 -35.34 -17.89
CA GLU A 429 -11.43 -36.23 -16.90
C GLU A 429 -10.12 -35.70 -16.33
N GLU A 430 -9.76 -36.28 -15.19
CA GLU A 430 -8.49 -36.25 -14.48
C GLU A 430 -7.29 -36.40 -15.42
N GLU A 431 -6.25 -35.57 -15.26
CA GLU A 431 -4.82 -35.91 -15.46
C GLU A 431 -3.94 -34.65 -15.27
N GLU A 432 -3.14 -34.61 -14.19
CA GLU A 432 -1.73 -34.14 -14.17
C GLU A 432 -1.18 -34.14 -12.72
N GLU A 433 -0.97 -35.34 -12.18
CA GLU A 433 0.16 -35.65 -11.29
C GLU A 433 1.24 -36.29 -12.17
N GLN A 434 2.22 -35.53 -12.66
CA GLN A 434 3.55 -36.02 -13.07
C GLN A 434 4.43 -34.84 -13.54
N GLN A 435 5.10 -34.19 -12.59
CA GLN A 435 6.29 -33.38 -12.87
C GLN A 435 7.16 -33.34 -11.62
N THR A 436 7.65 -34.51 -11.20
CA THR A 436 8.73 -34.63 -10.21
C THR A 436 9.47 -35.95 -10.41
N GLU A 437 9.96 -36.23 -11.61
CA GLU A 437 10.86 -37.37 -11.85
C GLU A 437 11.53 -37.24 -13.25
N GLU A 438 12.34 -36.21 -13.47
CA GLU A 438 13.39 -36.23 -14.52
C GLU A 438 14.36 -35.03 -14.37
N GLU A 439 15.16 -35.01 -13.30
CA GLU A 439 16.41 -34.23 -13.29
C GLU A 439 17.38 -34.80 -12.23
N ASP A 440 17.67 -36.10 -12.34
CA ASP A 440 18.79 -36.77 -11.66
C ASP A 440 19.46 -37.73 -12.67
N ALA A 441 19.99 -37.16 -13.76
CA ALA A 441 20.93 -37.84 -14.65
C ALA A 441 21.66 -36.81 -15.53
N GLU A 442 22.67 -36.14 -14.99
CA GLU A 442 23.99 -35.88 -15.62
C GLU A 442 24.72 -34.69 -14.96
N VAL A 443 25.88 -35.04 -14.37
CA VAL A 443 27.06 -34.20 -14.01
C VAL A 443 27.02 -33.38 -12.72
#